data_AF-E3MJF6-F1
#
_entry.id   AF-E3MJF6-F1
#
_cell.length_a   1.000
_cell.length_b   1.000
_cell.length_c   1.000
_cell.angle_alpha   90.00
_cell.angle_beta   90.00
_cell.angle_gamma   90.00
#
_symmetry.space_group_name_H-M   'P 1'
#
loop_
_entity.id
_entity.type
_entity.pdbx_description
1 polymer ?
#
loop_
_entity_poly.entity_id
_entity_poly.type
_entity_poly.pdbx_seq_one_letter_code
_entity_poly.pdbx_strand_id
1 'polypeptide(L)'
;MRCNTVAPSVPSDLRLADVAKFIPSDVVTKKSTFDNVPLAERSAKRKPKQYSISLCKDISEVKMEFENTSNYHSWKIMEHSLLNSWSSPLFASGTPSTTNTESLFGILSTKNIMLHTVKFVEALRVICPGSIHTVTIDSGLFNTNDAFFQTTENIDILRGCKILHIGDLTDENVEKIKKCKNRPKCDWFLRNFIVAEELIVHDIYYNQNLNAHEIENLDKIDITRKTMRPNEILKCQASEARIGLREFSHDNMNELIVGWLSTSSTSLHRLSLWIENLDEWNVRSLFKGLVHYSSDEKCCILTEGTKNDYCKACTMQTFETVGIDFRRHDGACATLFFSTGTYYTFALVFIYPGESTDEHWWKYSPIIEKGEAMKNEFYKNYRESGPEVPAHEESYPSSLFSYARRSFNKMRTIERLQASLKNWEFYSLRRTYYNVTRIESKWHEGIKERKKYGYLALQ
;
A
#
# COMPACT_ATOMS: atom_id res chain seq x y z
N MET A 1 -49.73 -36.98 1.26
CA MET A 1 -49.19 -35.66 0.89
C MET A 1 -47.71 -35.63 1.25
N ARG A 2 -46.82 -35.74 0.25
CA ARG A 2 -45.39 -35.54 0.41
C ARG A 2 -45.08 -34.09 0.02
N CYS A 3 -44.74 -33.26 0.99
CA CYS A 3 -44.20 -31.94 0.73
C CYS A 3 -42.75 -32.11 0.27
N ASN A 4 -42.51 -31.94 -1.02
CA ASN A 4 -41.19 -31.72 -1.58
C ASN A 4 -40.70 -30.35 -1.13
N THR A 5 -39.92 -30.30 -0.05
CA THR A 5 -39.05 -29.16 0.24
C THR A 5 -37.85 -29.24 -0.69
N VAL A 6 -38.02 -28.66 -1.88
CA VAL A 6 -36.89 -28.28 -2.73
C VAL A 6 -36.10 -27.24 -1.95
N ALA A 7 -34.90 -27.62 -1.50
CA ALA A 7 -33.93 -26.68 -0.98
C ALA A 7 -33.69 -25.61 -2.06
N PRO A 8 -33.78 -24.30 -1.76
CA PRO A 8 -33.42 -23.29 -2.74
C PRO A 8 -31.93 -23.44 -3.03
N SER A 9 -31.64 -23.88 -4.25
CA SER A 9 -30.33 -23.81 -4.86
C SER A 9 -29.78 -22.40 -4.72
N VAL A 10 -28.53 -22.32 -4.27
CA VAL A 10 -27.72 -21.11 -4.21
C VAL A 10 -27.87 -20.32 -5.53
N PRO A 11 -28.32 -19.05 -5.53
CA PRO A 11 -28.16 -18.22 -6.71
C PRO A 11 -26.66 -17.92 -6.83
N SER A 12 -26.00 -18.66 -7.72
CA SER A 12 -24.58 -18.49 -8.07
C SER A 12 -24.32 -17.23 -8.89
N ASP A 13 -25.35 -16.59 -9.44
CA ASP A 13 -25.19 -15.47 -10.35
C ASP A 13 -25.87 -14.22 -9.79
N LEU A 14 -25.05 -13.28 -9.33
CA LEU A 14 -25.46 -11.90 -9.09
C LEU A 14 -25.99 -11.33 -10.42
N ARG A 15 -27.31 -11.17 -10.57
CA ARG A 15 -27.89 -10.69 -11.83
C ARG A 15 -27.60 -9.20 -11.99
N LEU A 16 -27.27 -8.78 -13.21
CA LEU A 16 -27.11 -7.37 -13.58
C LEU A 16 -28.32 -6.51 -13.16
N ALA A 17 -29.54 -7.05 -13.30
CA ALA A 17 -30.78 -6.40 -12.86
C ALA A 17 -30.85 -6.14 -11.35
N ASP A 18 -30.16 -6.93 -10.53
CA ASP A 18 -30.11 -6.71 -9.09
C ASP A 18 -29.12 -5.60 -8.73
N VAL A 19 -27.98 -5.50 -9.44
CA VAL A 19 -27.02 -4.39 -9.27
C VAL A 19 -27.60 -3.07 -9.76
N ALA A 20 -28.33 -3.08 -10.87
CA ALA A 20 -28.93 -1.87 -11.46
C ALA A 20 -29.87 -1.10 -10.50
N LYS A 21 -30.51 -1.80 -9.57
CA LYS A 21 -31.41 -1.20 -8.55
C LYS A 21 -30.66 -0.31 -7.55
N PHE A 22 -29.35 -0.54 -7.36
CA PHE A 22 -28.52 0.20 -6.42
C PHE A 22 -27.71 1.31 -7.09
N ILE A 23 -27.89 1.55 -8.40
CA ILE A 23 -27.18 2.59 -9.12
C ILE A 23 -27.92 3.93 -8.94
N PRO A 24 -27.21 5.01 -8.54
CA PRO A 24 -27.83 6.32 -8.45
C PRO A 24 -28.45 6.75 -9.78
N SER A 25 -29.69 7.22 -9.70
CA SER A 25 -30.50 7.51 -10.89
C SER A 25 -29.96 8.66 -11.76
N ASP A 26 -28.96 9.40 -11.28
CA ASP A 26 -28.27 10.51 -11.94
C ASP A 26 -26.97 10.09 -12.66
N VAL A 27 -26.61 8.80 -12.63
CA VAL A 27 -25.39 8.22 -13.24
C VAL A 27 -25.69 7.48 -14.56
N VAL A 28 -26.92 7.03 -14.76
CA VAL A 28 -27.31 6.21 -15.93
C VAL A 28 -27.25 7.02 -17.22
N THR A 29 -26.39 6.63 -18.16
CA THR A 29 -26.27 7.25 -19.49
C THR A 29 -27.23 6.62 -20.51
N LYS A 30 -27.75 7.44 -21.43
CA LYS A 30 -28.67 7.02 -22.50
C LYS A 30 -28.04 5.93 -23.39
N LYS A 31 -28.85 4.89 -23.67
CA LYS A 31 -28.61 3.67 -24.50
C LYS A 31 -28.09 2.42 -23.77
N SER A 32 -28.64 2.07 -22.62
CA SER A 32 -28.56 0.69 -22.15
C SER A 32 -29.97 0.10 -21.97
N THR A 33 -30.42 -0.66 -22.98
CA THR A 33 -31.48 -1.65 -22.79
C THR A 33 -30.85 -2.86 -22.12
N PHE A 34 -31.24 -3.16 -20.88
CA PHE A 34 -30.84 -4.39 -20.19
C PHE A 34 -32.10 -5.21 -19.86
N ASP A 35 -32.17 -6.44 -20.37
CA ASP A 35 -33.26 -7.41 -20.16
C ASP A 35 -34.68 -6.86 -20.41
N ASN A 36 -34.89 -6.11 -21.50
CA ASN A 36 -36.20 -5.52 -21.85
C ASN A 36 -36.82 -4.62 -20.76
N VAL A 37 -36.07 -4.22 -19.74
CA VAL A 37 -36.47 -3.21 -18.77
C VAL A 37 -35.95 -1.87 -19.26
N PRO A 38 -36.83 -0.90 -19.58
CA PRO A 38 -36.39 0.45 -19.90
C PRO A 38 -35.77 1.07 -18.63
N LEU A 39 -34.44 1.18 -18.58
CA LEU A 39 -33.80 2.10 -17.65
C LEU A 39 -34.27 3.50 -18.06
N ALA A 40 -35.05 4.14 -17.17
CA ALA A 40 -35.73 5.40 -17.46
C ALA A 40 -34.78 6.41 -18.15
N GLU A 41 -35.26 7.08 -19.20
CA GLU A 41 -34.52 8.15 -19.87
C GLU A 41 -34.13 9.24 -18.86
N ARG A 42 -32.89 9.19 -18.39
CA ARG A 42 -32.29 10.26 -17.60
C ARG A 42 -30.99 10.63 -18.28
N SER A 43 -30.84 11.90 -18.61
CA SER A 43 -29.55 12.45 -18.99
C SER A 43 -28.63 12.33 -17.78
N ALA A 44 -27.66 11.41 -17.81
CA ALA A 44 -26.67 11.26 -16.74
C ALA A 44 -26.07 12.63 -16.41
N LYS A 45 -26.27 13.06 -15.16
CA LYS A 45 -25.68 14.30 -14.65
C LYS A 45 -24.26 14.06 -14.13
N ARG A 46 -23.89 12.82 -13.80
CA ARG A 46 -22.57 12.45 -13.28
C ARG A 46 -21.91 11.41 -14.16
N LYS A 47 -20.65 11.62 -14.51
CA LYS A 47 -19.86 10.70 -15.33
C LYS A 47 -18.91 9.88 -14.45
N PRO A 48 -19.00 8.53 -14.45
CA PRO A 48 -18.05 7.70 -13.72
C PRO A 48 -16.62 8.02 -14.17
N LYS A 49 -15.72 8.22 -13.19
CA LYS A 49 -14.30 8.45 -13.43
C LYS A 49 -13.51 7.18 -13.13
N GLN A 50 -13.61 6.71 -11.88
CA GLN A 50 -12.79 5.61 -11.38
C GLN A 50 -13.42 4.89 -10.19
N TYR A 51 -12.93 3.69 -9.94
CA TYR A 51 -13.32 2.84 -8.81
C TYR A 51 -12.21 2.68 -7.80
N SER A 52 -12.58 2.67 -6.52
CA SER A 52 -11.75 2.20 -5.42
C SER A 52 -12.44 1.02 -4.75
N ILE A 53 -11.74 -0.09 -4.58
CA ILE A 53 -12.29 -1.36 -4.11
C ILE A 53 -11.56 -1.76 -2.84
N SER A 54 -12.33 -2.05 -1.80
CA SER A 54 -11.84 -2.38 -0.47
C SER A 54 -12.36 -3.75 -0.08
N LEU A 55 -11.48 -4.74 -0.06
CA LEU A 55 -11.83 -6.12 0.26
C LEU A 55 -11.43 -6.41 1.71
N CYS A 56 -12.43 -6.66 2.56
CA CYS A 56 -12.22 -7.14 3.92
C CYS A 56 -13.20 -8.29 4.23
N LYS A 57 -12.84 -9.12 5.22
CA LYS A 57 -13.52 -10.40 5.52
C LYS A 57 -15.01 -10.27 5.85
N ASP A 58 -15.38 -9.20 6.53
CA ASP A 58 -16.73 -9.06 7.09
C ASP A 58 -17.57 -8.02 6.31
N ILE A 59 -16.92 -6.96 5.82
CA ILE A 59 -17.53 -5.91 5.01
C ILE A 59 -16.52 -5.53 3.92
N SER A 60 -16.94 -5.53 2.68
CA SER A 60 -16.18 -4.98 1.57
C SER A 60 -16.88 -3.73 1.03
N GLU A 61 -16.15 -2.82 0.40
CA GLU A 61 -16.69 -1.58 -0.14
C GLU A 61 -16.24 -1.38 -1.59
N VAL A 62 -17.16 -0.95 -2.43
CA VAL A 62 -16.89 -0.46 -3.79
C VAL A 62 -17.25 1.01 -3.81
N LYS A 63 -16.29 1.89 -4.09
CA LYS A 63 -16.49 3.33 -4.19
C LYS A 63 -16.30 3.76 -5.64
N MET A 64 -17.20 4.59 -6.14
CA MET A 64 -17.15 5.18 -7.48
C MET A 64 -17.06 6.69 -7.36
N GLU A 65 -16.04 7.25 -8.01
CA GLU A 65 -15.82 8.69 -8.11
C GLU A 65 -16.27 9.20 -9.48
N PHE A 66 -16.62 10.48 -9.54
CA PHE A 66 -17.16 11.12 -10.74
C PHE A 66 -16.25 12.24 -11.24
N GLU A 67 -16.25 12.49 -12.55
CA GLU A 67 -15.38 13.51 -13.15
C GLU A 67 -15.77 14.94 -12.75
N ASN A 68 -17.07 15.18 -12.59
CA ASN A 68 -17.65 16.51 -12.50
C ASN A 68 -18.18 16.86 -11.10
N THR A 69 -17.83 16.07 -10.09
CA THR A 69 -18.23 16.29 -8.70
C THR A 69 -17.23 15.63 -7.74
N SER A 70 -17.00 16.26 -6.58
CA SER A 70 -16.24 15.67 -5.47
C SER A 70 -17.03 14.63 -4.65
N ASN A 71 -18.36 14.58 -4.80
CA ASN A 71 -19.16 13.52 -4.21
C ASN A 71 -18.81 12.18 -4.88
N TYR A 72 -18.79 11.12 -4.10
CA TYR A 72 -18.67 9.74 -4.57
C TYR A 72 -19.98 8.99 -4.35
N HIS A 73 -20.08 7.77 -4.86
CA HIS A 73 -21.08 6.81 -4.39
C HIS A 73 -20.36 5.55 -3.92
N SER A 74 -20.76 4.98 -2.78
CA SER A 74 -20.18 3.72 -2.30
C SER A 74 -21.22 2.66 -2.01
N TRP A 75 -20.86 1.40 -2.28
CA TRP A 75 -21.64 0.21 -1.99
C TRP A 75 -20.89 -0.63 -0.96
N LYS A 76 -21.50 -0.83 0.21
CA LYS A 76 -20.95 -1.69 1.27
C LYS A 76 -21.61 -3.06 1.17
N ILE A 77 -20.79 -4.07 0.90
CA ILE A 77 -21.18 -5.46 0.66
C ILE A 77 -20.87 -6.26 1.92
N MET A 78 -21.88 -6.92 2.46
CA MET A 78 -21.78 -7.63 3.73
C MET A 78 -22.79 -8.76 3.83
N GLU A 79 -22.64 -9.66 4.81
CA GLU A 79 -23.63 -10.71 5.04
C GLU A 79 -25.02 -10.13 5.42
N HIS A 80 -26.10 -10.75 4.96
CA HIS A 80 -27.48 -10.35 5.26
C HIS A 80 -27.76 -10.22 6.76
N SER A 81 -27.16 -11.08 7.58
CA SER A 81 -27.29 -11.03 9.04
C SER A 81 -26.71 -9.72 9.63
N LEU A 82 -25.67 -9.17 8.99
CA LEU A 82 -25.05 -7.90 9.33
C LEU A 82 -25.91 -6.74 8.83
N LEU A 83 -26.37 -6.82 7.58
CA LEU A 83 -27.25 -5.83 6.95
C LEU A 83 -28.55 -5.62 7.75
N ASN A 84 -29.24 -6.70 8.12
CA ASN A 84 -30.49 -6.64 8.88
C ASN A 84 -30.30 -5.99 10.26
N SER A 85 -29.09 -6.10 10.82
CA SER A 85 -28.75 -5.41 12.06
C SER A 85 -28.51 -3.92 11.83
N TRP A 86 -27.94 -3.55 10.69
CA TRP A 86 -27.72 -2.16 10.29
C TRP A 86 -29.05 -1.41 10.12
N SER A 87 -30.06 -2.06 9.55
CA SER A 87 -31.38 -1.47 9.31
C SER A 87 -32.33 -1.52 10.51
N SER A 88 -31.89 -2.02 11.67
CA SER A 88 -32.78 -2.17 12.84
C SER A 88 -32.93 -0.86 13.61
N PRO A 89 -34.16 -0.42 13.93
CA PRO A 89 -34.45 0.85 14.59
C PRO A 89 -33.91 0.95 16.03
N LEU A 90 -33.53 -0.18 16.66
CA LEU A 90 -32.87 -0.19 17.98
C LEU A 90 -31.46 0.43 17.97
N PHE A 91 -30.88 0.68 16.79
CA PHE A 91 -29.56 1.30 16.60
C PHE A 91 -29.64 2.75 16.11
N ALA A 92 -30.83 3.35 16.11
CA ALA A 92 -31.06 4.71 15.61
C ALA A 92 -30.49 5.82 16.53
N SER A 93 -29.98 5.51 17.72
CA SER A 93 -29.43 6.50 18.65
C SER A 93 -27.93 6.77 18.50
N GLY A 94 -27.24 6.12 17.55
CA GLY A 94 -25.82 6.34 17.28
C GLY A 94 -25.33 5.81 15.93
N THR A 95 -26.24 5.55 14.99
CA THR A 95 -25.88 5.01 13.67
C THR A 95 -25.10 6.05 12.86
N PRO A 96 -24.04 5.67 12.14
CA PRO A 96 -23.57 6.47 11.02
C PRO A 96 -24.74 6.53 10.05
N SER A 97 -25.33 7.70 9.86
CA SER A 97 -26.38 7.89 8.86
C SER A 97 -25.82 7.42 7.53
N THR A 98 -26.46 6.44 6.90
CA THR A 98 -26.20 6.15 5.49
C THR A 98 -26.50 7.44 4.74
N THR A 99 -25.44 8.07 4.24
CA THR A 99 -25.58 9.30 3.49
C THR A 99 -26.27 8.98 2.17
N ASN A 100 -26.82 9.98 1.47
CA ASN A 100 -27.42 9.79 0.14
C ASN A 100 -26.44 9.23 -0.92
N THR A 101 -25.17 9.09 -0.55
CA THR A 101 -24.07 8.57 -1.35
C THR A 101 -23.65 7.15 -0.97
N GLU A 102 -24.29 6.51 0.03
CA GLU A 102 -23.97 5.13 0.44
C GLU A 102 -25.15 4.18 0.23
N SER A 103 -24.86 3.03 -0.39
CA SER A 103 -25.79 1.92 -0.56
C SER A 103 -25.29 0.68 0.18
N LEU A 104 -26.20 -0.11 0.74
CA LEU A 104 -25.86 -1.36 1.42
C LEU A 104 -26.33 -2.56 0.59
N PHE A 105 -25.48 -3.58 0.48
CA PHE A 105 -25.75 -4.80 -0.27
C PHE A 105 -25.51 -6.04 0.58
N GLY A 106 -26.53 -6.90 0.68
CA GLY A 106 -26.52 -8.11 1.50
C GLY A 106 -26.18 -9.36 0.69
N ILE A 107 -25.30 -10.21 1.21
CA ILE A 107 -24.98 -11.54 0.66
C ILE A 107 -25.31 -12.65 1.66
N LEU A 108 -25.49 -13.88 1.19
CA LEU A 108 -25.92 -14.99 2.04
C LEU A 108 -24.83 -15.52 2.99
N SER A 109 -23.54 -15.30 2.68
CA SER A 109 -22.44 -15.79 3.50
C SER A 109 -21.15 -14.97 3.32
N THR A 110 -20.44 -14.67 4.41
CA THR A 110 -19.11 -14.03 4.37
C THR A 110 -18.00 -14.92 3.81
N LYS A 111 -18.23 -16.23 3.64
CA LYS A 111 -17.20 -17.17 3.16
C LYS A 111 -16.65 -16.82 1.78
N ASN A 112 -17.46 -16.17 0.94
CA ASN A 112 -17.13 -15.79 -0.44
C ASN A 112 -17.25 -14.26 -0.64
N ILE A 113 -16.99 -13.46 0.39
CA ILE A 113 -17.19 -12.01 0.32
C ILE A 113 -16.32 -11.36 -0.76
N MET A 114 -15.09 -11.84 -1.00
CA MET A 114 -14.24 -11.31 -2.06
C MET A 114 -14.86 -11.63 -3.41
N LEU A 115 -15.20 -12.90 -3.65
CA LEU A 115 -15.80 -13.31 -4.92
C LEU A 115 -17.08 -12.53 -5.22
N HIS A 116 -17.99 -12.42 -4.24
CA HIS A 116 -19.24 -11.66 -4.42
C HIS A 116 -18.98 -10.17 -4.69
N THR A 117 -18.01 -9.57 -4.01
CA THR A 117 -17.63 -8.16 -4.24
C THR A 117 -17.06 -7.96 -5.63
N VAL A 118 -16.20 -8.87 -6.08
CA VAL A 118 -15.58 -8.79 -7.40
C VAL A 118 -16.61 -9.00 -8.51
N LYS A 119 -17.54 -9.95 -8.34
CA LYS A 119 -18.68 -10.10 -9.26
C LYS A 119 -19.62 -8.90 -9.27
N PHE A 120 -19.78 -8.22 -8.13
CA PHE A 120 -20.50 -6.95 -8.08
C PHE A 120 -19.80 -5.86 -8.88
N VAL A 121 -18.47 -5.74 -8.76
CA VAL A 121 -17.65 -4.81 -9.56
C VAL A 121 -17.76 -5.13 -11.05
N GLU A 122 -17.67 -6.40 -11.45
CA GLU A 122 -17.83 -6.84 -12.84
C GLU A 122 -19.17 -6.36 -13.43
N ALA A 123 -20.28 -6.66 -12.74
CA ALA A 123 -21.61 -6.22 -13.16
C ALA A 123 -21.75 -4.69 -13.16
N LEU A 124 -21.18 -4.00 -12.17
CA LEU A 124 -21.23 -2.55 -12.07
C LEU A 124 -20.49 -1.88 -13.23
N ARG A 125 -19.31 -2.39 -13.60
CA ARG A 125 -18.51 -1.85 -14.73
C ARG A 125 -19.17 -2.07 -16.09
N VAL A 126 -20.04 -3.07 -16.22
CA VAL A 126 -20.88 -3.25 -17.41
C VAL A 126 -21.93 -2.14 -17.53
N ILE A 127 -22.51 -1.68 -16.41
CA ILE A 127 -23.55 -0.65 -16.41
C ILE A 127 -22.95 0.76 -16.41
N CYS A 128 -21.87 0.96 -15.66
CA CYS A 128 -21.14 2.20 -15.49
C CYS A 128 -19.66 1.94 -15.81
N PRO A 129 -19.21 2.09 -17.06
CA PRO A 129 -17.82 1.87 -17.39
C PRO A 129 -16.89 2.82 -16.64
N GLY A 130 -15.78 2.30 -16.12
CA GLY A 130 -14.75 3.07 -15.42
C GLY A 130 -13.51 2.22 -15.13
N SER A 131 -12.38 2.89 -14.91
CA SER A 131 -11.11 2.25 -14.55
C SER A 131 -11.04 1.96 -13.05
N ILE A 132 -10.39 0.86 -12.67
CA ILE A 132 -10.09 0.59 -11.26
C ILE A 132 -8.83 1.36 -10.90
N HIS A 133 -8.94 2.32 -10.00
CA HIS A 133 -7.80 3.10 -9.53
C HIS A 133 -7.08 2.37 -8.40
N THR A 134 -7.81 2.02 -7.34
CA THR A 134 -7.21 1.42 -6.14
C THR A 134 -7.90 0.12 -5.75
N VAL A 135 -7.11 -0.88 -5.39
CA VAL A 135 -7.57 -2.10 -4.74
C VAL A 135 -6.86 -2.24 -3.40
N THR A 136 -7.63 -2.32 -2.32
CA THR A 136 -7.12 -2.57 -0.97
C THR A 136 -7.60 -3.93 -0.49
N ILE A 137 -6.69 -4.79 -0.03
CA ILE A 137 -7.00 -6.15 0.42
C ILE A 137 -6.50 -6.34 1.85
N ASP A 138 -7.43 -6.67 2.75
CA ASP A 138 -7.09 -7.06 4.11
C ASP A 138 -6.29 -8.37 4.13
N SER A 139 -5.14 -8.38 4.81
CA SER A 139 -4.25 -9.56 4.88
C SER A 139 -4.92 -10.80 5.50
N GLY A 140 -5.98 -10.62 6.28
CA GLY A 140 -6.78 -11.68 6.88
C GLY A 140 -7.54 -12.52 5.85
N LEU A 141 -7.87 -11.94 4.69
CA LEU A 141 -8.59 -12.61 3.60
C LEU A 141 -7.79 -13.78 3.00
N PHE A 142 -6.46 -13.73 3.00
CA PHE A 142 -5.64 -14.85 2.51
C PHE A 142 -5.72 -16.12 3.38
N ASN A 143 -6.44 -16.08 4.50
CA ASN A 143 -6.69 -17.23 5.37
C ASN A 143 -8.08 -17.82 5.21
N THR A 144 -8.93 -17.19 4.42
CA THR A 144 -10.27 -17.70 4.16
C THR A 144 -10.21 -18.78 3.08
N ASN A 145 -11.25 -19.61 2.99
CA ASN A 145 -11.44 -20.54 1.88
C ASN A 145 -12.34 -19.92 0.79
N ASP A 146 -12.19 -18.60 0.58
CA ASP A 146 -12.95 -17.87 -0.43
C ASP A 146 -12.64 -18.44 -1.82
N ALA A 147 -13.70 -18.71 -2.58
CA ALA A 147 -13.60 -19.25 -3.93
C ALA A 147 -12.91 -18.29 -4.91
N PHE A 148 -12.78 -17.00 -4.57
CA PHE A 148 -11.99 -16.02 -5.31
C PHE A 148 -10.58 -16.54 -5.65
N PHE A 149 -9.90 -17.21 -4.70
CA PHE A 149 -8.54 -17.69 -4.88
C PHE A 149 -8.41 -19.02 -5.67
N GLN A 150 -9.48 -19.50 -6.29
CA GLN A 150 -9.47 -20.79 -7.02
C GLN A 150 -9.16 -20.64 -8.51
N THR A 151 -9.44 -19.49 -9.12
CA THR A 151 -9.27 -19.27 -10.57
C THR A 151 -8.65 -17.91 -10.86
N THR A 152 -7.88 -17.82 -11.95
CA THR A 152 -7.29 -16.55 -12.42
C THR A 152 -8.33 -15.60 -13.00
N GLU A 153 -9.42 -16.12 -13.58
CA GLU A 153 -10.55 -15.32 -14.12
C GLU A 153 -11.14 -14.37 -13.07
N ASN A 154 -11.19 -14.78 -11.81
CA ASN A 154 -11.66 -13.92 -10.73
C ASN A 154 -10.68 -12.78 -10.44
N ILE A 155 -9.38 -13.02 -10.57
CA ILE A 155 -8.34 -11.98 -10.43
C ILE A 155 -8.43 -10.99 -11.60
N ASP A 156 -8.65 -11.48 -12.82
CA ASP A 156 -8.68 -10.66 -14.02
C ASP A 156 -9.72 -9.52 -13.97
N ILE A 157 -10.80 -9.68 -13.19
CA ILE A 157 -11.80 -8.62 -12.99
C ILE A 157 -11.19 -7.37 -12.33
N LEU A 158 -10.20 -7.57 -11.47
CA LEU A 158 -9.47 -6.51 -10.75
C LEU A 158 -8.17 -6.10 -11.43
N ARG A 159 -7.79 -6.77 -12.53
CA ARG A 159 -6.50 -6.61 -13.20
C ARG A 159 -6.33 -5.19 -13.74
N GLY A 160 -5.08 -4.70 -13.66
CA GLY A 160 -4.71 -3.39 -14.20
C GLY A 160 -5.17 -2.23 -13.32
N CYS A 161 -5.36 -2.45 -12.02
CA CYS A 161 -5.53 -1.32 -11.11
C CYS A 161 -4.25 -0.49 -11.06
N LYS A 162 -4.39 0.82 -10.86
CA LYS A 162 -3.23 1.72 -10.72
C LYS A 162 -2.46 1.43 -9.44
N ILE A 163 -3.19 1.24 -8.34
CA ILE A 163 -2.64 1.11 -6.99
C ILE A 163 -3.17 -0.18 -6.36
N LEU A 164 -2.27 -1.01 -5.82
CA LEU A 164 -2.63 -2.20 -5.05
C LEU A 164 -2.05 -2.10 -3.63
N HIS A 165 -2.92 -2.20 -2.63
CA HIS A 165 -2.57 -2.25 -1.21
C HIS A 165 -2.95 -3.60 -0.61
N ILE A 166 -2.03 -4.24 0.11
CA ILE A 166 -2.27 -5.48 0.83
C ILE A 166 -1.72 -5.39 2.26
N GLY A 167 -2.53 -5.64 3.28
CA GLY A 167 -2.08 -5.60 4.69
C GLY A 167 -3.24 -5.36 5.68
N ASP A 168 -2.93 -5.14 6.95
CA ASP A 168 -3.91 -4.83 8.01
C ASP A 168 -3.49 -3.57 8.80
N LEU A 169 -3.85 -2.39 8.26
CA LEU A 169 -3.54 -1.10 8.86
C LEU A 169 -4.66 -0.59 9.77
N THR A 170 -4.62 -0.98 11.04
CA THR A 170 -5.39 -0.31 12.10
C THR A 170 -4.58 0.83 12.72
N ASP A 171 -5.22 1.76 13.42
CA ASP A 171 -4.57 2.92 14.06
C ASP A 171 -3.34 2.54 14.90
N GLU A 172 -3.45 1.47 15.68
CA GLU A 172 -2.34 0.95 16.52
C GLU A 172 -1.14 0.43 15.71
N ASN A 173 -1.34 0.08 14.44
CA ASN A 173 -0.34 -0.56 13.56
C ASN A 173 0.33 0.42 12.61
N VAL A 174 -0.22 1.62 12.39
CA VAL A 174 0.36 2.61 11.46
C VAL A 174 1.83 2.92 11.83
N GLU A 175 2.17 2.84 13.12
CA GLU A 175 3.53 3.07 13.62
C GLU A 175 4.31 1.79 13.98
N LYS A 176 3.64 0.62 14.03
CA LYS A 176 4.25 -0.66 14.42
C LYS A 176 4.11 -1.66 13.29
N ILE A 177 5.21 -1.95 12.60
CA ILE A 177 5.30 -3.08 11.66
C ILE A 177 5.06 -4.37 12.46
N LYS A 178 3.97 -5.09 12.20
CA LYS A 178 3.77 -6.42 12.83
C LYS A 178 4.82 -7.38 12.27
N LYS A 179 5.14 -8.43 13.03
CA LYS A 179 5.92 -9.56 12.48
C LYS A 179 5.19 -10.10 11.26
N CYS A 180 5.82 -10.00 10.10
CA CYS A 180 5.24 -10.45 8.84
C CYS A 180 4.98 -11.97 8.86
N LYS A 181 3.96 -12.41 8.13
CA LYS A 181 3.55 -13.82 8.06
C LYS A 181 3.66 -14.35 6.64
N ASN A 182 3.99 -15.63 6.50
CA ASN A 182 3.92 -16.29 5.20
C ASN A 182 2.46 -16.57 4.84
N ARG A 183 2.04 -16.17 3.63
CA ARG A 183 0.66 -16.39 3.12
C ARG A 183 0.72 -16.92 1.68
N PRO A 184 0.66 -18.26 1.46
CA PRO A 184 0.78 -18.83 0.11
C PRO A 184 -0.26 -18.32 -0.90
N LYS A 185 -1.49 -18.01 -0.44
CA LYS A 185 -2.52 -17.41 -1.31
C LYS A 185 -2.19 -15.99 -1.75
N CYS A 186 -1.47 -15.22 -0.93
CA CYS A 186 -0.95 -13.90 -1.31
C CYS A 186 0.15 -14.06 -2.35
N ASP A 187 1.09 -14.99 -2.15
CA ASP A 187 2.13 -15.29 -3.12
C ASP A 187 1.54 -15.72 -4.48
N TRP A 188 0.50 -16.54 -4.47
CA TRP A 188 -0.24 -16.92 -5.68
C TRP A 188 -0.96 -15.72 -6.31
N PHE A 189 -1.66 -14.91 -5.52
CA PHE A 189 -2.36 -13.72 -6.00
C PHE A 189 -1.41 -12.72 -6.68
N LEU A 190 -0.31 -12.33 -6.01
CA LEU A 190 0.66 -11.37 -6.53
C LEU A 190 1.42 -11.86 -7.77
N ARG A 191 1.48 -13.17 -8.01
CA ARG A 191 2.01 -13.72 -9.27
C ARG A 191 1.04 -13.58 -10.44
N ASN A 192 -0.26 -13.55 -10.18
CA ASN A 192 -1.29 -13.51 -11.22
C ASN A 192 -1.96 -12.13 -11.36
N PHE A 193 -1.57 -11.16 -10.53
CA PHE A 193 -2.16 -9.83 -10.50
C PHE A 193 -1.23 -8.82 -11.18
N ILE A 194 -1.79 -7.98 -12.04
CA ILE A 194 -1.06 -6.87 -12.68
C ILE A 194 -1.50 -5.55 -12.06
N VAL A 195 -0.51 -4.77 -11.63
CA VAL A 195 -0.65 -3.41 -11.12
C VAL A 195 0.11 -2.45 -12.02
N ALA A 196 -0.46 -1.27 -12.28
CA ALA A 196 0.05 -0.36 -13.29
C ALA A 196 1.02 0.71 -12.74
N GLU A 197 0.84 1.19 -11.51
CA GLU A 197 1.62 2.33 -10.99
C GLU A 197 2.29 2.02 -9.63
N GLU A 198 1.53 1.53 -8.65
CA GLU A 198 2.03 1.39 -7.27
C GLU A 198 1.61 0.06 -6.61
N LEU A 199 2.59 -0.63 -6.01
CA LEU A 199 2.41 -1.85 -5.23
C LEU A 199 2.84 -1.65 -3.78
N ILE A 200 1.94 -1.88 -2.83
CA ILE A 200 2.23 -1.85 -1.39
C ILE A 200 1.75 -3.13 -0.70
N VAL A 201 2.67 -3.85 -0.05
CA VAL A 201 2.40 -5.11 0.66
C VAL A 201 3.03 -5.09 2.06
N HIS A 202 2.18 -5.11 3.08
CA HIS A 202 2.54 -5.12 4.50
C HIS A 202 2.05 -6.36 5.24
N ASP A 203 2.69 -6.62 6.39
CA ASP A 203 2.41 -7.72 7.32
C ASP A 203 2.49 -9.13 6.71
N ILE A 204 2.97 -9.24 5.47
CA ILE A 204 3.10 -10.49 4.71
C ILE A 204 4.51 -10.55 4.14
N TYR A 205 5.18 -11.68 4.36
CA TYR A 205 6.41 -11.99 3.62
C TYR A 205 6.03 -12.54 2.26
N TYR A 206 6.37 -11.78 1.21
CA TYR A 206 6.28 -12.25 -0.16
C TYR A 206 7.53 -13.07 -0.52
N ASN A 207 7.36 -14.33 -0.86
CA ASN A 207 8.49 -15.26 -0.98
C ASN A 207 8.94 -15.54 -2.42
N GLN A 208 8.06 -15.36 -3.41
CA GLN A 208 8.39 -15.65 -4.82
C GLN A 208 8.86 -14.41 -5.56
N ASN A 209 9.24 -14.54 -6.84
CA ASN A 209 9.51 -13.39 -7.68
C ASN A 209 8.19 -12.82 -8.19
N LEU A 210 8.00 -11.51 -8.07
CA LEU A 210 6.92 -10.81 -8.77
C LEU A 210 7.11 -11.13 -10.24
N ASN A 211 6.02 -11.40 -10.97
CA ASN A 211 6.11 -11.68 -12.39
C ASN A 211 6.63 -10.43 -13.11
N ALA A 212 7.96 -10.36 -13.26
CA ALA A 212 8.71 -9.23 -13.80
C ALA A 212 8.48 -9.01 -15.30
N HIS A 213 7.68 -9.87 -15.94
CA HIS A 213 7.37 -9.78 -17.37
C HIS A 213 6.12 -8.94 -17.70
N GLU A 214 5.30 -8.57 -16.71
CA GLU A 214 4.08 -7.77 -16.97
C GLU A 214 3.93 -6.55 -16.03
N ILE A 215 4.97 -6.27 -15.25
CA ILE A 215 5.11 -5.07 -14.43
C ILE A 215 6.08 -4.14 -15.17
N GLU A 216 5.65 -3.59 -16.31
CA GLU A 216 6.44 -2.58 -17.02
C GLU A 216 6.45 -1.29 -16.18
N ASN A 217 7.61 -0.94 -15.61
CA ASN A 217 7.90 0.35 -14.96
C ASN A 217 6.85 0.82 -13.93
N LEU A 218 6.86 0.24 -12.72
CA LEU A 218 6.12 0.85 -11.62
C LEU A 218 6.76 2.18 -11.24
N ASP A 219 5.93 3.13 -10.82
CA ASP A 219 6.43 4.32 -10.18
C ASP A 219 7.00 3.96 -8.80
N LYS A 220 6.28 3.08 -8.07
CA LYS A 220 6.62 2.74 -6.70
C LYS A 220 6.34 1.29 -6.30
N ILE A 221 7.26 0.71 -5.53
CA ILE A 221 7.09 -0.57 -4.86
C ILE A 221 7.45 -0.47 -3.37
N ASP A 222 6.60 -1.03 -2.50
CA ASP A 222 6.82 -1.15 -1.05
C ASP A 222 6.42 -2.56 -0.60
N ILE A 223 7.40 -3.42 -0.34
CA ILE A 223 7.18 -4.83 -0.03
C ILE A 223 8.06 -5.31 1.13
N THR A 224 7.61 -6.36 1.82
CA THR A 224 8.44 -7.07 2.79
C THR A 224 8.71 -8.51 2.35
N ARG A 225 9.97 -8.95 2.42
CA ARG A 225 10.41 -10.32 2.11
C ARG A 225 11.28 -10.85 3.24
N LYS A 226 11.28 -12.18 3.40
CA LYS A 226 12.19 -12.79 4.38
C LYS A 226 13.65 -12.56 3.97
N THR A 227 13.95 -12.81 2.70
CA THR A 227 15.28 -12.70 2.09
C THR A 227 15.11 -12.16 0.66
N MET A 228 16.09 -11.44 0.15
CA MET A 228 16.15 -11.03 -1.25
C MET A 228 17.61 -10.91 -1.67
N ARG A 229 17.95 -11.42 -2.87
CA ARG A 229 19.32 -11.34 -3.37
C ARG A 229 19.59 -9.94 -3.92
N PRO A 230 20.82 -9.41 -3.83
CA PRO A 230 21.18 -8.11 -4.38
C PRO A 230 20.78 -7.91 -5.85
N ASN A 231 21.04 -8.91 -6.70
CA ASN A 231 20.63 -8.92 -8.11
C ASN A 231 19.12 -8.78 -8.30
N GLU A 232 18.31 -9.42 -7.45
CA GLU A 232 16.85 -9.30 -7.52
C GLU A 232 16.40 -7.87 -7.21
N ILE A 233 17.09 -7.17 -6.30
CA ILE A 233 16.80 -5.76 -5.96
C ILE A 233 17.15 -4.86 -7.15
N LEU A 234 18.30 -5.07 -7.79
CA LEU A 234 18.70 -4.28 -8.96
C LEU A 234 17.80 -4.49 -10.19
N LYS A 235 17.10 -5.64 -10.25
CA LYS A 235 16.10 -5.94 -11.28
C LYS A 235 14.72 -5.37 -10.99
N CYS A 236 14.52 -4.67 -9.87
CA CYS A 236 13.27 -3.97 -9.61
C CYS A 236 13.04 -2.92 -10.71
N GLN A 237 12.01 -3.13 -11.53
CA GLN A 237 11.56 -2.19 -12.55
C GLN A 237 10.65 -1.14 -11.90
N ALA A 238 11.18 -0.43 -10.90
CA ALA A 238 10.49 0.68 -10.25
C ALA A 238 11.41 1.90 -10.14
N SER A 239 10.85 3.10 -10.26
CA SER A 239 11.60 4.33 -9.98
C SER A 239 11.92 4.45 -8.48
N GLU A 240 10.97 4.12 -7.61
CA GLU A 240 11.14 4.11 -6.15
C GLU A 240 10.84 2.73 -5.57
N ALA A 241 11.80 2.18 -4.82
CA ALA A 241 11.64 0.89 -4.16
C ALA A 241 11.87 0.99 -2.65
N ARG A 242 11.00 0.35 -1.88
CA ARG A 242 11.07 0.18 -0.44
C ARG A 242 10.95 -1.29 -0.12
N ILE A 243 11.99 -1.85 0.48
CA ILE A 243 12.07 -3.28 0.68
C ILE A 243 12.41 -3.56 2.14
N GLY A 244 11.45 -4.12 2.86
CA GLY A 244 11.66 -4.70 4.17
C GLY A 244 12.27 -6.10 4.04
N LEU A 245 13.39 -6.35 4.71
CA LEU A 245 14.11 -7.62 4.69
C LEU A 245 14.34 -8.11 6.11
N ARG A 246 13.98 -9.37 6.38
CA ARG A 246 14.27 -9.96 7.68
C ARG A 246 15.75 -10.32 7.83
N GLU A 247 16.33 -10.86 6.77
CA GLU A 247 17.71 -11.32 6.70
C GLU A 247 18.40 -10.62 5.51
N PHE A 248 19.27 -9.66 5.80
CA PHE A 248 20.12 -8.98 4.83
C PHE A 248 21.37 -8.45 5.52
N SER A 249 22.55 -8.76 4.98
CA SER A 249 23.84 -8.44 5.62
C SER A 249 24.53 -7.23 4.99
N HIS A 250 25.59 -6.75 5.63
CA HIS A 250 26.50 -5.76 5.04
C HIS A 250 27.16 -6.29 3.75
N ASP A 251 27.47 -7.58 3.68
CA ASP A 251 28.07 -8.18 2.47
C ASP A 251 27.07 -8.19 1.31
N ASN A 252 25.79 -8.48 1.58
CA ASN A 252 24.73 -8.36 0.58
C ASN A 252 24.61 -6.90 0.07
N MET A 253 24.82 -5.92 0.95
CA MET A 253 24.78 -4.51 0.58
C MET A 253 26.00 -4.12 -0.28
N ASN A 254 27.21 -4.64 0.03
CA ASN A 254 28.38 -4.49 -0.83
C ASN A 254 28.14 -5.11 -2.22
N GLU A 255 27.62 -6.34 -2.27
CA GLU A 255 27.25 -7.02 -3.52
C GLU A 255 26.23 -6.21 -4.34
N LEU A 256 25.28 -5.53 -3.68
CA LEU A 256 24.32 -4.65 -4.33
C LEU A 256 25.01 -3.46 -4.99
N ILE A 257 25.91 -2.79 -4.26
CA ILE A 257 26.64 -1.61 -4.75
C ILE A 257 27.58 -2.00 -5.90
N VAL A 258 28.38 -3.04 -5.72
CA VAL A 258 29.30 -3.57 -6.74
C VAL A 258 28.53 -4.02 -7.97
N GLY A 259 27.40 -4.71 -7.77
CA GLY A 259 26.49 -5.09 -8.83
C GLY A 259 25.97 -3.89 -9.61
N TRP A 260 25.50 -2.84 -8.91
CA TRP A 260 25.02 -1.61 -9.54
C TRP A 260 26.11 -0.92 -10.35
N LEU A 261 27.31 -0.74 -9.77
CA LEU A 261 28.47 -0.13 -10.43
C LEU A 261 28.88 -0.88 -11.71
N SER A 262 28.58 -2.18 -11.80
CA SER A 262 28.89 -3.04 -12.96
C SER A 262 27.79 -3.07 -14.02
N THR A 263 26.60 -2.51 -13.76
CA THR A 263 25.47 -2.50 -14.71
C THR A 263 25.50 -1.27 -15.61
N SER A 264 24.99 -1.37 -16.84
CA SER A 264 24.87 -0.21 -17.75
C SER A 264 23.70 0.71 -17.41
N SER A 265 22.67 0.22 -16.72
CA SER A 265 21.46 1.00 -16.40
C SER A 265 20.63 0.28 -15.35
N THR A 266 19.91 1.04 -14.52
CA THR A 266 18.81 0.53 -13.70
C THR A 266 17.63 1.49 -13.78
N SER A 267 16.43 1.04 -13.42
CA SER A 267 15.25 1.91 -13.34
C SER A 267 15.14 2.66 -12.01
N LEU A 268 15.94 2.28 -11.01
CA LEU A 268 15.87 2.83 -9.66
C LEU A 268 16.43 4.25 -9.63
N HIS A 269 15.64 5.20 -9.14
CA HIS A 269 16.09 6.50 -8.66
C HIS A 269 16.20 6.53 -7.15
N ARG A 270 15.41 5.71 -6.44
CA ARG A 270 15.46 5.56 -4.99
C ARG A 270 15.31 4.12 -4.55
N LEU A 271 16.13 3.74 -3.58
CA LEU A 271 16.00 2.47 -2.89
C LEU A 271 16.09 2.70 -1.38
N SER A 272 15.07 2.32 -0.62
CA SER A 272 15.09 2.26 0.84
C SER A 272 15.00 0.81 1.29
N LEU A 273 16.00 0.35 2.03
CA LEU A 273 15.99 -0.99 2.63
C LEU A 273 15.75 -0.85 4.12
N TRP A 274 14.76 -1.56 4.65
CA TRP A 274 14.56 -1.71 6.10
C TRP A 274 14.93 -3.14 6.49
N ILE A 275 15.84 -3.30 7.46
CA ILE A 275 16.38 -4.61 7.83
C ILE A 275 16.01 -4.90 9.29
N GLU A 276 15.26 -5.98 9.54
CA GLU A 276 14.77 -6.31 10.88
C GLU A 276 15.89 -6.65 11.86
N ASN A 277 16.92 -7.37 11.41
CA ASN A 277 17.99 -7.89 12.26
C ASN A 277 19.36 -7.63 11.60
N LEU A 278 19.68 -6.35 11.37
CA LEU A 278 21.02 -6.02 10.89
C LEU A 278 21.99 -6.02 12.07
N ASP A 279 23.01 -6.88 11.99
CA ASP A 279 24.15 -6.79 12.90
C ASP A 279 24.86 -5.46 12.66
N GLU A 280 24.85 -4.55 13.64
CA GLU A 280 25.39 -3.18 13.55
C GLU A 280 26.90 -3.12 13.23
N TRP A 281 27.60 -4.27 13.21
CA TRP A 281 29.05 -4.34 13.32
C TRP A 281 29.77 -5.03 12.16
N ASN A 282 29.63 -4.52 10.93
CA ASN A 282 30.66 -4.70 9.89
C ASN A 282 30.57 -3.68 8.74
N VAL A 283 30.40 -2.38 9.03
CA VAL A 283 30.28 -1.35 7.99
C VAL A 283 31.46 -1.32 7.01
N ARG A 284 32.65 -1.80 7.41
CA ARG A 284 33.81 -1.90 6.50
C ARG A 284 33.60 -2.86 5.34
N SER A 285 32.84 -3.94 5.53
CA SER A 285 32.61 -4.89 4.44
C SER A 285 31.81 -4.28 3.29
N LEU A 286 31.08 -3.18 3.53
CA LEU A 286 30.39 -2.39 2.49
C LEU A 286 31.34 -1.89 1.39
N PHE A 287 32.60 -1.65 1.70
CA PHE A 287 33.55 -1.01 0.78
C PHE A 287 34.56 -1.96 0.16
N LYS A 288 34.47 -3.25 0.46
CA LYS A 288 35.40 -4.24 -0.05
C LYS A 288 35.38 -4.22 -1.58
N GLY A 289 36.57 -4.16 -2.18
CA GLY A 289 36.74 -4.15 -3.64
C GLY A 289 36.49 -2.81 -4.32
N LEU A 290 36.32 -1.73 -3.55
CA LEU A 290 36.14 -0.37 -4.08
C LEU A 290 37.37 0.49 -3.84
N VAL A 291 37.67 1.37 -4.78
CA VAL A 291 38.78 2.32 -4.74
C VAL A 291 38.25 3.72 -4.42
N HIS A 292 38.92 4.41 -3.51
CA HIS A 292 38.58 5.78 -3.11
C HIS A 292 39.30 6.81 -3.96
N TYR A 293 38.53 7.71 -4.58
CA TYR A 293 39.01 8.87 -5.33
C TYR A 293 38.65 10.14 -4.54
N SER A 294 39.61 10.66 -3.77
CA SER A 294 39.50 11.87 -2.95
C SER A 294 40.01 13.11 -3.70
N SER A 295 39.39 14.28 -3.47
CA SER A 295 39.94 15.56 -3.92
C SER A 295 40.80 16.25 -2.84
N ASP A 296 40.42 16.19 -1.55
CA ASP A 296 41.06 17.05 -0.52
C ASP A 296 41.17 16.43 0.89
N GLU A 297 40.24 15.55 1.32
CA GLU A 297 40.26 14.94 2.67
C GLU A 297 40.21 13.41 2.60
N LYS A 298 41.11 12.74 3.35
CA LYS A 298 41.01 11.29 3.60
C LYS A 298 40.06 11.07 4.77
N CYS A 299 38.83 10.67 4.44
CA CYS A 299 37.90 10.24 5.46
C CYS A 299 38.47 9.01 6.17
N CYS A 300 38.56 9.04 7.49
CA CYS A 300 39.04 7.93 8.32
C CYS A 300 38.17 6.66 8.17
N ILE A 301 36.97 6.81 7.59
CA ILE A 301 36.02 5.76 7.15
C ILE A 301 36.59 4.90 6.01
N LEU A 302 37.41 5.50 5.12
CA LEU A 302 37.83 4.93 3.84
C LEU A 302 39.30 4.45 3.86
N THR A 303 40.01 4.69 4.96
CA THR A 303 41.40 4.28 5.15
C THR A 303 41.49 3.04 6.05
N GLU A 304 42.17 2.00 5.58
CA GLU A 304 42.50 0.81 6.40
C GLU A 304 43.30 1.22 7.66
N GLY A 305 42.91 0.70 8.83
CA GLY A 305 43.81 0.63 10.00
C GLY A 305 43.45 1.42 11.26
N THR A 306 42.44 2.28 11.29
CA THR A 306 42.12 3.05 12.52
C THR A 306 41.16 2.27 13.44
N LYS A 307 41.66 1.76 14.58
CA LYS A 307 40.89 1.07 15.64
C LYS A 307 40.29 2.03 16.68
N ASN A 308 40.16 3.32 16.39
CA ASN A 308 39.78 4.32 17.38
C ASN A 308 38.24 4.45 17.50
N ASP A 309 37.70 4.46 18.72
CA ASP A 309 36.24 4.58 18.98
C ASP A 309 35.67 5.92 18.52
N TYR A 310 36.48 6.96 18.53
CA TYR A 310 36.14 8.27 17.95
C TYR A 310 35.88 8.19 16.43
N CYS A 311 36.70 7.42 15.71
CA CYS A 311 36.55 7.22 14.27
C CYS A 311 35.24 6.50 13.93
N LYS A 312 34.82 5.53 14.77
CA LYS A 312 33.57 4.79 14.60
C LYS A 312 32.33 5.68 14.78
N ALA A 313 32.31 6.54 15.80
CA ALA A 313 31.21 7.48 16.03
C ALA A 313 31.06 8.48 14.87
N CYS A 314 32.18 9.06 14.40
CA CYS A 314 32.18 9.92 13.22
C CYS A 314 31.74 9.18 11.95
N THR A 315 32.04 7.89 11.83
CA THR A 315 31.62 7.06 10.68
C THR A 315 30.11 6.99 10.58
N MET A 316 29.43 6.55 11.64
CA MET A 316 27.97 6.41 11.63
C MET A 316 27.27 7.74 11.40
N GLN A 317 27.75 8.81 12.03
CA GLN A 317 27.21 10.15 11.82
C GLN A 317 27.36 10.59 10.36
N THR A 318 28.53 10.38 9.75
CA THR A 318 28.78 10.74 8.34
C THR A 318 27.86 9.97 7.40
N PHE A 319 27.70 8.66 7.62
CA PHE A 319 26.74 7.85 6.86
C PHE A 319 25.29 8.31 7.02
N GLU A 320 24.93 8.80 8.21
CA GLU A 320 23.57 9.24 8.49
C GLU A 320 23.27 10.64 7.95
N THR A 321 24.23 11.57 7.97
CA THR A 321 23.99 12.99 7.65
C THR A 321 24.57 13.43 6.32
N VAL A 322 25.72 12.89 5.92
CA VAL A 322 26.44 13.29 4.71
C VAL A 322 26.18 12.31 3.57
N GLY A 323 26.24 11.01 3.87
CA GLY A 323 26.18 9.92 2.88
C GLY A 323 27.49 9.70 2.15
N ILE A 324 27.57 8.63 1.37
CA ILE A 324 28.78 8.22 0.62
C ILE A 324 28.43 8.03 -0.85
N ASP A 325 29.19 8.69 -1.73
CA ASP A 325 28.99 8.64 -3.17
C ASP A 325 29.75 7.46 -3.79
N PHE A 326 29.04 6.69 -4.61
CA PHE A 326 29.56 5.64 -5.48
C PHE A 326 29.38 6.07 -6.92
N ARG A 327 30.47 6.14 -7.69
CA ARG A 327 30.43 6.61 -9.08
C ARG A 327 30.68 5.45 -10.04
N ARG A 328 29.79 5.36 -11.02
CA ARG A 328 29.90 4.44 -12.15
C ARG A 328 30.69 5.05 -13.30
N HIS A 329 31.25 4.22 -14.16
CA HIS A 329 32.09 4.62 -15.30
C HIS A 329 31.40 5.56 -16.30
N ASP A 330 30.09 5.49 -16.43
CA ASP A 330 29.27 6.35 -17.30
C ASP A 330 28.97 7.73 -16.69
N GLY A 331 29.42 7.97 -15.45
CA GLY A 331 29.18 9.20 -14.72
C GLY A 331 27.97 9.16 -13.79
N ALA A 332 27.19 8.07 -13.78
CA ALA A 332 26.09 7.89 -12.82
C ALA A 332 26.64 7.86 -11.38
N CYS A 333 25.86 8.36 -10.44
CA CYS A 333 26.22 8.42 -9.02
C CYS A 333 25.11 7.81 -8.16
N ALA A 334 25.48 6.97 -7.20
CA ALA A 334 24.60 6.51 -6.13
C ALA A 334 25.12 7.03 -4.79
N THR A 335 24.28 7.75 -4.04
CA THR A 335 24.63 8.17 -2.68
C THR A 335 23.97 7.23 -1.67
N LEU A 336 24.77 6.56 -0.84
CA LEU A 336 24.32 5.70 0.24
C LEU A 336 24.22 6.44 1.56
N PHE A 337 23.09 6.27 2.24
CA PHE A 337 22.88 6.64 3.64
C PHE A 337 22.64 5.39 4.48
N PHE A 338 23.03 5.47 5.74
CA PHE A 338 22.70 4.47 6.75
C PHE A 338 22.05 5.15 7.96
N SER A 339 20.99 4.55 8.49
CA SER A 339 20.32 5.03 9.69
C SER A 339 19.87 3.84 10.54
N THR A 340 19.95 3.98 11.86
CA THR A 340 19.35 3.02 12.81
C THR A 340 17.87 3.34 13.10
N GLY A 341 17.30 4.32 12.38
CA GLY A 341 15.91 4.75 12.56
C GLY A 341 14.87 3.73 12.13
N THR A 342 13.61 3.98 12.49
CA THR A 342 12.45 3.10 12.22
C THR A 342 12.01 3.07 10.74
N TYR A 343 12.67 3.85 9.89
CA TYR A 343 12.15 4.25 8.59
C TYR A 343 12.87 3.60 7.41
N TYR A 344 14.19 3.48 7.52
CA TYR A 344 15.08 2.77 6.63
C TYR A 344 16.33 2.41 7.43
N THR A 345 16.98 1.32 7.04
CA THR A 345 18.31 0.95 7.50
C THR A 345 19.36 1.46 6.52
N PHE A 346 19.16 1.22 5.21
CA PHE A 346 19.93 1.82 4.14
C PHE A 346 19.02 2.62 3.21
N ALA A 347 19.54 3.71 2.66
CA ALA A 347 18.88 4.45 1.58
C ALA A 347 19.89 4.78 0.48
N LEU A 348 19.50 4.58 -0.79
CA LEU A 348 20.28 4.95 -1.96
C LEU A 348 19.48 5.93 -2.81
N VAL A 349 20.15 7.01 -3.21
CA VAL A 349 19.67 7.98 -4.19
C VAL A 349 20.53 7.85 -5.44
N PHE A 350 19.93 7.59 -6.59
CA PHE A 350 20.62 7.40 -7.86
C PHE A 350 20.41 8.60 -8.78
N ILE A 351 21.50 9.10 -9.34
CA ILE A 351 21.53 10.17 -10.34
C ILE A 351 22.20 9.65 -11.59
N TYR A 352 21.51 9.74 -12.71
CA TYR A 352 22.00 9.25 -13.98
C TYR A 352 22.75 10.33 -14.76
N PRO A 353 23.58 9.95 -15.74
CA PRO A 353 24.34 10.90 -16.54
C PRO A 353 23.42 11.91 -17.23
N GLY A 354 23.72 13.20 -17.06
CA GLY A 354 22.93 14.29 -17.64
C GLY A 354 21.80 14.82 -16.75
N GLU A 355 21.51 14.19 -15.61
CA GLU A 355 20.58 14.75 -14.62
C GLU A 355 21.31 15.76 -13.71
N SER A 356 20.73 16.94 -13.49
CA SER A 356 21.25 17.86 -12.49
C SER A 356 20.72 17.55 -11.09
N THR A 357 21.53 17.82 -10.07
CA THR A 357 21.14 17.62 -8.66
C THR A 357 19.96 18.49 -8.25
N ASP A 358 19.86 19.69 -8.84
CA ASP A 358 18.81 20.65 -8.53
C ASP A 358 17.49 20.27 -9.21
N GLU A 359 17.52 19.84 -10.49
CA GLU A 359 16.32 19.31 -11.16
C GLU A 359 15.80 18.06 -10.46
N HIS A 360 16.71 17.19 -9.99
CA HIS A 360 16.33 16.03 -9.19
C HIS A 360 15.59 16.50 -7.94
N TRP A 361 16.16 17.40 -7.12
CA TRP A 361 15.50 17.92 -5.92
C TRP A 361 14.14 18.57 -6.20
N TRP A 362 14.06 19.47 -7.19
CA TRP A 362 12.83 20.20 -7.53
C TRP A 362 11.72 19.29 -8.06
N LYS A 363 12.06 18.23 -8.79
CA LYS A 363 11.09 17.23 -9.25
C LYS A 363 10.31 16.60 -8.09
N TYR A 364 10.91 16.52 -6.89
CA TYR A 364 10.33 15.84 -5.74
C TYR A 364 9.92 16.76 -4.58
N SER A 365 10.31 18.04 -4.62
CA SER A 365 9.88 19.07 -3.65
C SER A 365 8.34 19.23 -3.52
N PRO A 366 7.51 19.18 -4.59
CA PRO A 366 6.05 19.26 -4.45
C PRO A 366 5.43 18.09 -3.65
N ILE A 367 6.10 16.93 -3.64
CA ILE A 367 5.70 15.79 -2.80
C ILE A 367 5.91 16.15 -1.31
N ILE A 368 6.94 16.95 -1.02
CA ILE A 368 7.30 17.50 0.30
C ILE A 368 6.30 18.56 0.78
N GLU A 369 5.67 19.35 -0.08
CA GLU A 369 4.65 20.30 0.42
C GLU A 369 3.31 19.59 0.70
N LYS A 370 2.98 18.59 -0.12
CA LYS A 370 1.71 17.87 -0.06
C LYS A 370 1.57 17.01 1.20
N GLY A 371 2.60 16.26 1.59
CA GLY A 371 2.48 15.36 2.74
C GLY A 371 2.45 16.09 4.09
N GLU A 372 3.08 17.26 4.22
CA GLU A 372 2.97 18.10 5.42
C GLU A 372 1.56 18.69 5.60
N ALA A 373 0.95 19.18 4.52
CA ALA A 373 -0.42 19.67 4.53
C ALA A 373 -1.41 18.56 4.94
N MET A 374 -1.27 17.36 4.37
CA MET A 374 -2.16 16.22 4.66
C MET A 374 -1.99 15.67 6.08
N LYS A 375 -0.76 15.68 6.62
CA LYS A 375 -0.50 15.36 8.02
C LYS A 375 -1.27 16.31 8.96
N ASN A 376 -1.21 17.61 8.68
CA ASN A 376 -1.89 18.62 9.48
C ASN A 376 -3.42 18.46 9.39
N GLU A 377 -3.96 18.09 8.23
CA GLU A 377 -5.38 17.81 8.04
C GLU A 377 -5.85 16.55 8.81
N PHE A 378 -5.07 15.46 8.79
CA PHE A 378 -5.36 14.25 9.56
C PHE A 378 -5.43 14.55 11.07
N TYR A 379 -4.41 15.19 11.65
CA TYR A 379 -4.40 15.49 13.08
C TYR A 379 -5.48 16.50 13.49
N LYS A 380 -5.88 17.39 12.59
CA LYS A 380 -7.01 18.30 12.80
C LYS A 380 -8.34 17.54 12.85
N ASN A 381 -8.59 16.66 11.88
CA ASN A 381 -9.85 15.90 11.80
C ASN A 381 -9.95 14.79 12.87
N TYR A 382 -8.82 14.19 13.29
CA TYR A 382 -8.80 13.11 14.29
C TYR A 382 -8.89 13.60 15.73
N ARG A 383 -8.40 14.81 16.04
CA ARG A 383 -8.59 15.42 17.37
C ARG A 383 -10.03 15.81 17.65
N GLU A 384 -10.85 15.97 16.62
CA GLU A 384 -12.22 16.50 16.74
C GLU A 384 -13.33 15.43 16.65
N SER A 385 -13.02 14.16 16.38
CA SER A 385 -14.09 13.15 16.20
C SER A 385 -13.71 11.72 16.61
N GLY A 386 -13.46 11.53 17.91
CA GLY A 386 -13.81 10.27 18.56
C GLY A 386 -15.17 10.44 19.25
N PRO A 387 -16.16 9.56 19.05
CA PRO A 387 -17.31 9.57 19.94
C PRO A 387 -16.81 9.29 21.36
N GLU A 388 -17.05 10.21 22.29
CA GLU A 388 -16.98 9.89 23.70
C GLU A 388 -17.94 8.72 23.93
N VAL A 389 -17.42 7.52 24.08
CA VAL A 389 -18.21 6.38 24.54
C VAL A 389 -18.64 6.74 25.97
N PRO A 390 -19.93 6.98 26.23
CA PRO A 390 -20.36 7.37 27.57
C PRO A 390 -20.01 6.26 28.54
N ALA A 391 -19.35 6.59 29.65
CA ALA A 391 -18.89 5.66 30.69
C ALA A 391 -20.02 4.95 31.48
N HIS A 392 -21.22 4.86 30.93
CA HIS A 392 -22.39 4.23 31.56
C HIS A 392 -22.63 2.82 31.02
N GLU A 393 -21.68 1.90 31.23
CA GLU A 393 -21.80 0.48 30.84
C GLU A 393 -21.95 -0.51 32.02
N GLU A 394 -22.11 -0.06 33.27
CA GLU A 394 -22.13 -0.99 34.41
C GLU A 394 -23.50 -1.52 34.85
N SER A 395 -24.62 -1.21 34.17
CA SER A 395 -25.96 -1.48 34.72
C SER A 395 -26.99 -2.14 33.79
N TYR A 396 -26.57 -3.00 32.84
CA TYR A 396 -27.52 -3.84 32.09
C TYR A 396 -27.61 -5.28 32.60
N PRO A 397 -28.80 -5.88 32.72
CA PRO A 397 -28.96 -7.28 33.11
C PRO A 397 -28.39 -8.24 32.05
N SER A 398 -27.84 -9.36 32.51
CA SER A 398 -26.98 -10.32 31.79
C SER A 398 -27.57 -10.95 30.51
N SER A 399 -28.89 -10.92 30.30
CA SER A 399 -29.52 -11.41 29.07
C SER A 399 -29.39 -10.43 27.88
N LEU A 400 -29.35 -9.11 28.14
CA LEU A 400 -29.14 -8.07 27.13
C LEU A 400 -27.68 -7.99 26.64
N PHE A 401 -26.72 -8.41 27.48
CA PHE A 401 -25.29 -8.43 27.16
C PHE A 401 -24.94 -9.33 25.98
N SER A 402 -25.67 -10.43 25.74
CA SER A 402 -25.39 -11.32 24.60
C SER A 402 -25.78 -10.70 23.25
N TYR A 403 -26.82 -9.86 23.22
CA TYR A 403 -27.30 -9.15 22.04
C TYR A 403 -26.53 -7.83 21.82
N ALA A 404 -26.22 -7.10 22.88
CA ALA A 404 -25.41 -5.88 22.81
C ALA A 404 -23.96 -6.19 22.35
N ARG A 405 -23.35 -7.27 22.85
CA ARG A 405 -21.97 -7.66 22.49
C ARG A 405 -21.83 -8.13 21.04
N ARG A 406 -22.87 -8.79 20.48
CA ARG A 406 -22.94 -9.11 19.05
C ARG A 406 -23.03 -7.87 18.19
N SER A 407 -23.74 -6.85 18.65
CA SER A 407 -23.97 -5.61 17.92
C SER A 407 -22.77 -4.65 18.00
N PHE A 408 -22.08 -4.62 19.13
CA PHE A 408 -20.82 -3.88 19.33
C PHE A 408 -19.69 -4.40 18.43
N ASN A 409 -19.55 -5.72 18.30
CA ASN A 409 -18.57 -6.31 17.37
C ASN A 409 -18.85 -5.92 15.91
N LYS A 410 -20.12 -5.74 15.55
CA LYS A 410 -20.55 -5.34 14.21
C LYS A 410 -20.23 -3.86 13.92
N MET A 411 -20.50 -2.96 14.86
CA MET A 411 -20.15 -1.53 14.73
C MET A 411 -18.63 -1.31 14.64
N ARG A 412 -17.88 -1.99 15.51
CA ARG A 412 -16.41 -2.00 15.48
C ARG A 412 -15.84 -2.49 14.16
N THR A 413 -16.55 -3.38 13.45
CA THR A 413 -16.13 -3.88 12.13
C THR A 413 -16.23 -2.79 11.05
N ILE A 414 -17.26 -1.93 11.11
CA ILE A 414 -17.47 -0.81 10.19
C ILE A 414 -16.42 0.27 10.42
N GLU A 415 -16.21 0.64 11.69
CA GLU A 415 -15.19 1.61 12.09
C GLU A 415 -13.80 1.14 11.67
N ARG A 416 -13.50 -0.16 11.82
CA ARG A 416 -12.24 -0.75 11.36
C ARG A 416 -12.05 -0.66 9.85
N LEU A 417 -13.10 -0.86 9.05
CA LEU A 417 -13.01 -0.70 7.59
C LEU A 417 -12.69 0.75 7.23
N GLN A 418 -13.43 1.72 7.78
CA GLN A 418 -13.24 3.14 7.49
C GLN A 418 -11.87 3.65 7.99
N ALA A 419 -11.45 3.21 9.17
CA ALA A 419 -10.13 3.51 9.71
C ALA A 419 -9.04 2.90 8.83
N SER A 420 -9.16 1.62 8.46
CA SER A 420 -8.16 0.94 7.61
C SER A 420 -7.96 1.63 6.27
N LEU A 421 -9.04 2.02 5.59
CA LEU A 421 -8.95 2.71 4.30
C LEU A 421 -8.29 4.08 4.39
N LYS A 422 -8.69 4.90 5.37
CA LYS A 422 -8.03 6.19 5.63
C LYS A 422 -6.58 5.99 6.07
N ASN A 423 -6.30 4.95 6.83
CA ASN A 423 -4.96 4.61 7.28
C ASN A 423 -4.07 4.15 6.13
N TRP A 424 -4.60 3.49 5.10
CA TRP A 424 -3.85 3.16 3.89
C TRP A 424 -3.43 4.40 3.10
N GLU A 425 -4.36 5.31 2.87
CA GLU A 425 -4.04 6.59 2.20
C GLU A 425 -3.01 7.35 3.02
N PHE A 426 -3.25 7.50 4.33
CA PHE A 426 -2.35 8.19 5.23
C PHE A 426 -0.99 7.49 5.36
N TYR A 427 -0.95 6.17 5.45
CA TYR A 427 0.29 5.40 5.51
C TYR A 427 1.09 5.61 4.25
N SER A 428 0.47 5.38 3.09
CA SER A 428 1.13 5.51 1.78
C SER A 428 1.69 6.90 1.64
N LEU A 429 0.92 7.93 1.97
CA LEU A 429 1.38 9.32 1.96
C LEU A 429 2.48 9.58 3.00
N ARG A 430 2.24 9.30 4.28
CA ARG A 430 3.16 9.58 5.40
C ARG A 430 4.48 8.86 5.22
N ARG A 431 4.48 7.55 5.00
CA ARG A 431 5.73 6.80 4.80
C ARG A 431 6.40 7.25 3.52
N THR A 432 5.67 7.47 2.41
CA THR A 432 6.29 7.97 1.17
C THR A 432 7.04 9.25 1.43
N TYR A 433 6.31 10.19 1.99
CA TYR A 433 6.73 11.51 2.37
C TYR A 433 7.91 11.53 3.34
N TYR A 434 7.74 11.04 4.58
CA TYR A 434 8.75 11.24 5.63
C TYR A 434 10.07 10.58 5.28
N ASN A 435 10.03 9.42 4.63
CA ASN A 435 11.26 8.75 4.21
C ASN A 435 11.92 9.51 3.07
N VAL A 436 11.18 9.86 2.01
CA VAL A 436 11.71 10.59 0.85
C VAL A 436 12.22 11.95 1.29
N THR A 437 11.42 12.76 1.98
CA THR A 437 11.81 14.08 2.50
C THR A 437 13.06 14.00 3.36
N ARG A 438 13.15 13.05 4.30
CA ARG A 438 14.33 12.93 5.17
C ARG A 438 15.58 12.50 4.38
N ILE A 439 15.46 11.54 3.47
CA ILE A 439 16.58 11.07 2.65
C ILE A 439 17.06 12.20 1.73
N GLU A 440 16.13 12.83 1.02
CA GLU A 440 16.41 13.91 0.08
C GLU A 440 16.98 15.14 0.79
N SER A 441 16.42 15.55 1.94
CA SER A 441 16.91 16.73 2.68
C SER A 441 18.35 16.51 3.12
N LYS A 442 18.65 15.34 3.71
CA LYS A 442 20.01 14.96 4.07
C LYS A 442 20.92 14.89 2.86
N TRP A 443 20.42 14.35 1.75
CA TRP A 443 21.16 14.27 0.50
C TRP A 443 21.51 15.66 -0.03
N HIS A 444 20.56 16.59 -0.05
CA HIS A 444 20.79 17.96 -0.49
C HIS A 444 21.73 18.73 0.45
N GLU A 445 21.48 18.69 1.77
CA GLU A 445 22.29 19.36 2.79
C GLU A 445 23.75 18.89 2.78
N GLY A 446 23.98 17.58 2.62
CA GLY A 446 25.31 16.97 2.63
C GLY A 446 26.14 17.17 1.37
N ILE A 447 25.62 17.82 0.31
CA ILE A 447 26.26 17.84 -1.01
C ILE A 447 27.66 18.48 -1.01
N LYS A 448 27.84 19.58 -0.25
CA LYS A 448 29.13 20.29 -0.19
C LYS A 448 30.18 19.47 0.53
N GLU A 449 29.79 18.76 1.60
CA GLU A 449 30.69 17.91 2.37
C GLU A 449 31.04 16.62 1.60
N ARG A 450 30.06 15.97 0.95
CA ARG A 450 30.31 14.80 0.08
C ARG A 450 31.35 15.09 -0.99
N LYS A 451 31.26 16.25 -1.65
CA LYS A 451 32.26 16.65 -2.67
C LYS A 451 33.69 16.70 -2.12
N LYS A 452 33.90 17.07 -0.86
CA LYS A 452 35.23 17.09 -0.23
C LYS A 452 35.75 15.68 0.07
N TYR A 453 34.86 14.78 0.49
CA TYR A 453 35.20 13.39 0.76
C TYR A 453 35.48 12.59 -0.52
N GLY A 454 35.01 13.05 -1.68
CA GLY A 454 35.19 12.34 -2.95
C GLY A 454 34.22 11.18 -3.10
N TYR A 455 34.59 10.17 -3.89
CA TYR A 455 33.71 9.04 -4.21
C TYR A 455 34.46 7.70 -4.25
N LEU A 456 33.69 6.61 -4.15
CA LEU A 456 34.17 5.25 -4.35
C LEU A 456 33.76 4.73 -5.73
N ALA A 457 34.63 3.93 -6.36
CA ALA A 457 34.34 3.31 -7.65
C ALA A 457 34.98 1.92 -7.76
N LEU A 458 34.58 1.16 -8.77
CA LEU A 458 35.31 -0.04 -9.19
C LEU A 458 36.66 0.38 -9.80
N GLN A 459 37.67 -0.45 -9.59
CA GLN A 459 39.03 -0.24 -10.11
C GLN A 459 39.09 -0.30 -11.63
#